data_AF-A0A166AVW7-F1
#
_entry.id   AF-A0A166AVW7-F1
#
_cell.length_a   1.000
_cell.length_b   1.000
_cell.length_c   1.000
_cell.angle_alpha   90.00
_cell.angle_beta   90.00
_cell.angle_gamma   90.00
#
_symmetry.space_group_name_H-M   'P 1'
#
loop_
_entity.id
_entity.type
_entity.pdbx_description
1 polymer ?
#
loop_
_entity_poly.entity_id
_entity_poly.type
_entity_poly.pdbx_seq_one_letter_code
_entity_poly.pdbx_strand_id
1 'polypeptide(L)' 'MRIKTKIYNKYQTVIPKEIRKQFNIDKNHLVEWNVDEEGKITLSFVENINFDEMAGIFSSKSKKSKKLIKHKK' A
#
# COMPACT_ATOMS: atom_id res chain seq x y z
N MET A 1 -15.10 -13.08 8.05
CA MET A 1 -15.91 -12.05 7.34
C MET A 1 -15.55 -12.06 5.86
N ARG A 2 -16.52 -12.01 4.94
CA ARG A 2 -16.28 -11.92 3.49
C ARG A 2 -17.07 -10.73 2.94
N ILE A 3 -16.38 -9.68 2.50
CA ILE A 3 -17.00 -8.49 1.88
C ILE A 3 -16.45 -8.35 0.47
N LYS A 4 -17.30 -7.97 -0.48
CA LYS A 4 -16.92 -7.72 -1.87
C LYS A 4 -17.16 -6.25 -2.19
N THR A 5 -16.24 -5.64 -2.91
CA THR A 5 -16.39 -4.28 -3.44
C THR A 5 -16.21 -4.30 -4.95
N LYS A 6 -16.94 -3.42 -5.63
CA LYS A 6 -16.82 -3.27 -7.08
C LYS A 6 -15.57 -2.45 -7.39
N ILE A 7 -14.85 -2.84 -8.44
CA ILE A 7 -13.80 -2.03 -9.03
C ILE A 7 -14.47 -0.98 -9.94
N TYR A 8 -14.13 0.28 -9.72
CA TYR A 8 -14.59 1.42 -10.50
C TYR A 8 -13.54 1.84 -11.53
N ASN A 9 -13.85 2.87 -12.31
CA ASN A 9 -12.94 3.43 -13.30
C ASN A 9 -11.57 3.76 -12.69
N LYS A 10 -10.52 3.75 -13.53
CA LYS A 10 -9.13 3.99 -13.11
C LYS A 10 -8.59 2.97 -12.10
N TYR A 11 -9.10 1.74 -12.13
CA TYR A 11 -8.61 0.62 -11.31
C TYR A 11 -8.75 0.84 -9.79
N GLN A 12 -9.75 1.61 -9.37
CA GLN A 12 -9.95 1.95 -7.96
C GLN A 12 -11.02 1.06 -7.33
N THR A 13 -10.85 0.75 -6.05
CA THR A 13 -11.90 0.13 -5.22
C THR A 13 -12.00 0.84 -3.88
N VAL A 14 -13.18 0.76 -3.26
CA VAL A 14 -13.40 1.32 -1.93
C VAL A 14 -13.03 0.29 -0.86
N ILE A 15 -12.37 0.75 0.20
CA ILE A 15 -12.29 -0.03 1.44
C ILE A 15 -13.64 0.07 2.15
N PRO A 16 -14.34 -1.05 2.43
CA PRO A 16 -15.62 -1.06 3.15
C PRO A 16 -15.55 -0.36 4.51
N LYS A 17 -16.66 0.25 4.93
CA LYS A 17 -16.76 0.98 6.20
C LYS A 17 -16.45 0.08 7.40
N GLU A 18 -16.88 -1.17 7.33
CA GLU A 18 -16.69 -2.20 8.35
C GLU A 18 -15.20 -2.47 8.57
N ILE A 19 -14.43 -2.61 7.48
CA ILE A 19 -12.98 -2.80 7.53
C ILE A 19 -12.31 -1.55 8.09
N ARG A 20 -12.66 -0.35 7.61
CA ARG A 20 -12.08 0.90 8.13
C ARG A 20 -12.27 1.06 9.63
N LYS A 21 -13.46 0.74 10.14
CA LYS A 21 -13.76 0.79 11.57
C LYS A 21 -12.99 -0.26 12.36
N GLN A 22 -12.94 -1.49 11.85
CA GLN A 22 -12.27 -2.60 12.51
C GLN A 22 -10.77 -2.34 12.71
N PHE A 23 -10.13 -1.69 11.74
CA PHE A 23 -8.68 -1.42 11.75
C PHE A 23 -8.34 0.05 12.03
N ASN A 24 -9.33 0.87 12.42
CA ASN A 24 -9.20 2.31 12.66
C ASN A 24 -8.47 3.08 11.53
N ILE A 25 -8.78 2.75 10.27
CA ILE A 25 -8.13 3.30 9.08
C ILE A 25 -8.81 4.60 8.67
N ASP A 26 -8.02 5.64 8.46
CA ASP A 26 -8.47 6.92 7.93
C ASP A 26 -7.79 7.25 6.58
N LYS A 27 -8.01 8.48 6.10
CA LYS A 27 -7.44 8.98 4.84
C LYS A 27 -5.92 9.19 4.88
N ASN A 28 -5.31 9.16 6.06
CA ASN A 28 -3.87 9.35 6.25
C ASN A 28 -3.12 8.02 6.16
N HIS A 29 -3.82 6.89 6.12
CA HIS A 29 -3.20 5.59 5.97
C HIS A 29 -2.96 5.23 4.50
N LEU A 30 -1.87 4.51 4.27
CA LEU A 30 -1.55 3.88 2.99
C LEU A 30 -1.99 2.42 2.99
N VAL A 31 -2.28 1.90 1.79
CA VAL A 31 -2.54 0.48 1.57
C VAL A 31 -1.35 -0.11 0.83
N GLU A 32 -0.64 -1.02 1.48
CA GLU A 32 0.39 -1.83 0.84
C GLU A 32 -0.23 -3.11 0.30
N TRP A 33 0.11 -3.43 -0.95
CA TRP A 33 -0.34 -4.63 -1.65
C TRP A 33 0.85 -5.57 -1.78
N ASN A 34 0.73 -6.79 -1.23
CA ASN A 34 1.72 -7.84 -1.40
C ASN A 34 1.10 -9.01 -2.16
N VAL A 35 1.89 -9.59 -3.06
CA VAL A 35 1.53 -10.78 -3.84
C VAL A 35 2.56 -11.83 -3.50
N ASP A 36 2.12 -12.94 -2.90
CA ASP A 36 3.01 -14.05 -2.58
C ASP A 36 3.29 -14.94 -3.80
N GLU A 37 4.16 -15.92 -3.62
CA GLU A 37 4.58 -16.86 -4.67
C GLU A 37 3.42 -17.71 -5.20
N GLU A 38 2.35 -17.88 -4.42
CA GLU A 38 1.13 -18.59 -4.79
C GLU A 38 0.12 -17.70 -5.52
N GLY A 39 0.43 -16.41 -5.70
CA GLY A 39 -0.43 -15.42 -6.34
C GLY A 39 -1.56 -14.90 -5.45
N LYS A 40 -1.50 -15.16 -4.15
CA LYS A 40 -2.48 -14.65 -3.18
C LYS A 40 -2.12 -13.21 -2.81
N ILE A 41 -3.13 -12.36 -2.87
CA ILE A 41 -3.01 -10.94 -2.55
C ILE A 41 -3.29 -10.73 -1.06
N THR A 42 -2.39 -10.03 -0.39
CA THR A 42 -2.57 -9.55 0.99
C THR A 42 -2.44 -8.03 1.02
N LEU A 43 -3.24 -7.40 1.88
CA LEU A 43 -3.25 -5.95 2.07
C LEU A 43 -2.82 -5.63 3.49
N SER A 44 -1.95 -4.64 3.63
CA SER A 44 -1.52 -4.09 4.92
C SER A 44 -1.79 -2.58 4.95
N PHE A 45 -2.08 -2.05 6.14
CA PHE A 45 -2.28 -0.61 6.33
C PHE A 45 -1.08 -0.03 7.07
N VAL A 46 -0.53 1.07 6.55
CA VAL A 46 0.66 1.73 7.11
C VAL A 46 0.32 3.21 7.35
N GLU A 47 0.66 3.73 8.52
CA GLU A 47 0.53 5.16 8.83
C GLU A 47 1.49 5.98 7.95
N ASN A 48 1.03 7.09 7.36
CA ASN A 48 1.87 7.87 6.43
C ASN A 48 3.12 8.45 7.12
N ILE A 49 4.25 8.20 6.46
CA ILE A 49 5.36 9.13 6.31
C ILE A 49 5.10 9.90 5.00
N ASN A 50 5.24 11.23 5.01
CA ASN A 50 4.82 12.19 3.96
C ASN A 50 4.62 11.64 2.52
N PHE A 51 3.48 12.01 1.90
CA PHE A 51 3.09 11.64 0.53
C PHE A 51 4.16 11.89 -0.54
N ASP A 52 5.01 12.91 -0.35
CA ASP A 52 6.14 13.23 -1.23
C ASP A 52 7.25 12.15 -1.21
N GLU A 53 7.48 11.51 -0.06
CA GLU A 53 8.43 10.40 0.05
C GLU A 53 7.90 9.15 -0.68
N MET A 54 6.58 8.96 -0.67
CA MET A 54 5.90 7.83 -1.30
C MET A 54 5.95 7.87 -2.83
N ALA A 55 5.74 9.03 -3.46
CA ALA A 55 5.88 9.18 -4.91
C ALA A 55 7.32 8.84 -5.39
N GLY A 56 8.31 9.17 -4.55
CA GLY A 56 9.70 8.80 -4.76
C GLY A 56 9.95 7.28 -4.70
N ILE A 57 9.35 6.57 -3.75
CA ILE A 57 9.51 5.10 -3.62
C ILE A 57 8.80 4.35 -4.75
N PHE A 58 7.59 4.76 -5.14
CA PHE A 58 6.84 4.12 -6.22
C PHE A 58 7.53 4.30 -7.59
N SER A 59 8.09 5.48 -7.85
CA SER A 59 8.90 5.73 -9.06
C SER A 59 10.27 5.03 -9.01
N SER A 60 10.89 4.90 -7.83
CA SER A 60 12.21 4.28 -7.64
C SER A 60 12.19 2.75 -7.77
N LYS A 61 11.13 2.05 -7.32
CA LYS A 61 11.02 0.58 -7.45
C LYS A 61 10.96 0.08 -8.91
N SER A 62 10.62 0.96 -9.86
CA SER A 62 10.65 0.63 -11.31
C SER A 62 12.07 0.55 -11.91
N LYS A 63 13.10 1.03 -11.18
CA LYS A 63 14.51 0.90 -11.57
C LYS A 63 15.19 -0.13 -10.66
N LYS A 64 15.36 -1.35 -11.19
CA LYS A 64 16.19 -2.41 -10.60
C LYS A 64 17.46 -1.86 -9.95
N SER A 65 17.80 -2.44 -8.80
CA SER A 65 19.17 -2.60 -8.28
C SER A 65 20.03 -1.33 -8.22
N LYS A 66 20.18 -0.72 -7.05
CA LYS A 66 21.39 0.06 -6.71
C LYS A 66 21.58 0.20 -5.20
N LYS A 67 22.57 -0.56 -4.70
CA LYS A 67 23.42 -0.26 -3.53
C LYS A 67 22.74 0.45 -2.35
N LEU A 68 22.36 -0.32 -1.33
CA LEU A 68 22.49 0.17 0.04
C LEU A 68 23.98 0.05 0.44
N ILE A 69 24.79 1.00 -0.04
CA ILE A 69 26.08 1.31 0.59
C ILE A 69 25.84 2.52 1.51
N LYS A 70 25.92 2.22 2.81
CA LYS A 70 26.43 2.99 3.96
C LYS A 70 26.45 4.53 3.84
N HIS A 71 25.90 5.20 4.85
CA HIS A 71 26.67 6.05 5.77
C HIS A 71 25.83 6.54 6.97
N LYS A 72 26.35 6.32 8.17
CA LYS A 72 26.24 7.14 9.40
C LYS A 72 27.09 6.41 10.45
N LYS A 73 28.06 7.02 11.13
CA LYS A 73 28.60 8.37 11.17
C LYS A 73 29.99 8.25 11.77
#